data_AF-A0A523GQP3-F1
#
_entry.id   AF-A0A523GQP3-F1
#
_cell.length_a   1.000
_cell.length_b   1.000
_cell.length_c   1.000
_cell.angle_alpha   90.00
_cell.angle_beta   90.00
_cell.angle_gamma   90.00
#
_symmetry.space_group_name_H-M   'P 1'
#
loop_
_entity.id
_entity.type
_entity.pdbx_description
1 polymer ?
#
loop_
_entity_poly.entity_id
_entity_poly.type
_entity_poly.pdbx_seq_one_letter_code
_entity_poly.pdbx_strand_id
1 'polypeptide(L)'
;TGWNNLVFDKVAMPHVLYQLQGEQLLKVETVDDGHGGTHEVKKLELSKPGSLTKTEYDMYVADLVNYLVYLGEPAAAYRVQLGIIVMLFLLGMLGLTYALKHDFWKEVH
;
A
#
# COMPACT_ATOMS: atom_id res chain seq x y z
N THR A 1 7.71 29.16 -8.56
CA THR A 1 7.32 27.89 -9.20
C THR A 1 7.93 26.77 -8.39
N GLY A 2 7.18 25.72 -8.08
CA GLY A 2 7.65 24.66 -7.17
C GLY A 2 6.93 23.35 -7.45
N TRP A 3 7.55 22.25 -7.04
CA TRP A 3 6.96 20.92 -7.12
C TRP A 3 6.29 20.59 -5.79
N ASN A 4 5.21 19.83 -5.85
CA ASN A 4 4.52 19.30 -4.68
C ASN A 4 3.92 17.92 -5.00
N ASN A 5 3.54 17.17 -3.98
CA ASN A 5 3.00 15.81 -4.11
C ASN A 5 1.65 15.71 -3.38
N LEU A 6 0.70 14.99 -3.99
CA LEU A 6 -0.64 14.78 -3.41
C LEU A 6 -0.66 13.81 -2.24
N VAL A 7 0.30 12.87 -2.20
CA VAL A 7 0.48 11.86 -1.14
C VAL A 7 1.31 12.42 0.01
N PHE A 8 2.35 13.19 -0.30
CA PHE A 8 3.19 13.84 0.72
C PHE A 8 3.25 15.33 0.42
N ASP A 9 2.51 16.13 1.20
CA ASP A 9 2.36 17.57 0.95
C ASP A 9 3.59 18.38 1.41
N LYS A 10 3.84 19.48 0.73
CA LYS A 10 4.91 20.47 1.00
C LYS A 10 6.32 19.91 0.91
N VAL A 11 6.50 18.90 0.08
CA VAL A 11 7.83 18.38 -0.20
C VAL A 11 8.48 19.30 -1.23
N ALA A 12 9.41 20.13 -0.77
CA ALA A 12 10.13 21.10 -1.60
C ALA A 12 11.18 20.43 -2.52
N MET A 13 10.88 19.23 -3.04
CA MET A 13 11.76 18.47 -3.93
C MET A 13 11.08 18.20 -5.27
N PRO A 14 11.77 18.43 -6.40
CA PRO A 14 11.30 18.00 -7.71
C PRO A 14 11.06 16.49 -7.74
N HIS A 15 10.08 16.05 -8.52
CA HIS A 15 9.86 14.63 -8.73
C HIS A 15 11.08 14.02 -9.45
N VAL A 16 11.78 13.09 -8.81
CA VAL A 16 13.05 12.54 -9.31
C VAL A 16 12.90 11.84 -10.67
N LEU A 17 11.76 11.21 -10.94
CA LEU A 17 11.51 10.48 -12.19
C LEU A 17 10.71 11.31 -13.21
N TYR A 18 10.66 12.64 -13.08
CA TYR A 18 9.87 13.51 -13.96
C TYR A 18 10.25 13.39 -15.44
N GLN A 19 11.49 13.03 -15.76
CA GLN A 19 11.93 12.81 -17.14
C GLN A 19 11.27 11.58 -17.77
N LEU A 20 10.99 10.55 -16.95
CA LEU A 20 10.33 9.33 -17.38
C LEU A 20 8.81 9.52 -17.43
N GLN A 21 8.23 10.13 -16.39
CA GLN A 21 6.78 10.33 -16.25
C GLN A 21 6.23 11.47 -17.12
N GLY A 22 7.03 12.51 -17.30
CA GLY A 22 6.58 13.82 -17.78
C GLY A 22 6.23 14.79 -16.65
N GLU A 23 6.06 16.06 -17.02
CA GLU A 23 5.65 17.11 -16.09
C GLU A 23 4.12 17.11 -15.95
N GLN A 24 3.62 16.97 -14.73
CA GLN A 24 2.19 16.99 -14.42
C GLN A 24 1.80 18.30 -13.73
N LEU A 25 0.64 18.84 -14.11
CA LEU A 25 0.05 20.01 -13.48
C LEU A 25 -1.21 19.61 -12.71
N LEU A 26 -1.39 20.23 -11.54
CA LEU A 26 -2.59 20.07 -10.74
C LEU A 26 -3.72 20.94 -11.32
N LYS A 27 -4.81 20.31 -11.71
CA LYS A 27 -6.08 20.95 -12.03
C LYS A 27 -7.08 20.63 -10.93
N VAL A 28 -7.59 21.69 -10.31
CA VAL A 28 -8.61 21.59 -9.24
C VAL A 28 -9.95 21.86 -9.88
N GLU A 29 -10.84 20.88 -9.86
CA GLU A 29 -12.21 21.00 -10.32
C GLU A 29 -13.14 20.95 -9.11
N THR A 30 -13.98 21.97 -8.94
CA THR A 30 -15.00 21.98 -7.88
C THR A 30 -16.24 21.26 -8.40
N VAL A 31 -16.56 20.12 -7.80
CA VAL A 31 -17.75 19.32 -8.14
C VAL A 31 -18.79 19.52 -7.05
N ASP A 32 -20.04 19.77 -7.45
CA ASP A 32 -21.19 19.90 -6.55
C ASP A 32 -21.75 18.50 -6.27
N ASP A 33 -21.83 18.11 -5.00
CA ASP A 33 -22.26 16.76 -4.58
C ASP A 33 -23.79 16.57 -4.61
N GLY A 34 -24.54 17.53 -5.17
CA GLY A 34 -26.01 17.42 -5.32
C GLY A 34 -26.78 17.49 -3.99
N HIS A 35 -26.07 17.61 -2.87
CA HIS A 35 -26.59 17.77 -1.51
C HIS A 35 -26.15 19.09 -0.85
N GLY A 36 -25.79 20.10 -1.64
CA GLY A 36 -25.45 21.44 -1.14
C GLY A 36 -24.02 21.58 -0.58
N GLY A 37 -23.16 20.59 -0.81
CA GLY A 37 -21.73 20.62 -0.51
C GLY A 37 -20.91 20.69 -1.80
N THR A 38 -19.85 21.51 -1.82
CA THR A 38 -18.87 21.53 -2.91
C THR A 38 -17.62 20.78 -2.47
N HIS A 39 -17.14 19.86 -3.31
CA HIS A 39 -15.91 19.09 -3.07
C HIS A 39 -14.87 19.42 -4.14
N GLU A 40 -13.64 19.73 -3.70
CA GLU A 40 -12.52 19.98 -4.60
C GLU A 40 -11.89 18.66 -5.06
N VAL A 41 -12.03 18.35 -6.35
CA VAL A 41 -11.37 17.20 -6.99
C VAL A 41 -10.04 17.67 -7.57
N LYS A 42 -8.96 17.14 -7.01
CA LYS A 42 -7.58 17.39 -7.44
C LYS A 42 -7.19 16.35 -8.50
N LYS A 43 -7.06 16.78 -9.76
CA LYS A 43 -6.66 15.92 -10.88
C LYS A 43 -5.29 16.35 -11.42
N LEU A 44 -4.47 15.37 -11.77
CA LEU A 44 -3.18 15.62 -12.42
C LEU A 44 -3.33 15.47 -13.93
N GLU A 45 -3.00 16.52 -14.68
CA GLU A 45 -2.98 16.53 -16.14
C GLU A 45 -1.53 16.61 -16.64
N LEU A 46 -1.23 15.86 -17.71
CA LEU A 46 0.10 15.84 -18.30
C LEU A 46 0.33 17.13 -19.10
N SER A 47 1.30 17.94 -18.67
CA SER A 47 1.66 19.19 -19.35
C SER A 47 2.76 18.95 -20.39
N LYS A 48 3.79 18.18 -20.04
CA LYS A 48 4.85 17.76 -20.96
C LYS A 48 5.03 16.25 -20.90
N PRO A 49 5.03 15.55 -22.04
CA PRO A 49 5.26 14.12 -22.06
C PRO A 49 6.69 13.78 -21.61
N GLY A 50 6.83 12.71 -20.84
CA GLY A 50 8.10 12.11 -20.50
C GLY A 50 8.57 11.13 -21.58
N SER A 51 9.63 10.38 -21.28
CA SER A 51 10.14 9.34 -22.18
C SER A 51 9.30 8.06 -22.19
N LEU A 52 8.49 7.82 -21.16
CA LEU A 52 7.62 6.64 -21.04
C LEU A 52 6.16 7.04 -21.20
N THR A 53 5.35 6.14 -21.75
CA THR A 53 3.90 6.24 -21.66
C THR A 53 3.45 6.06 -20.21
N LYS A 54 2.23 6.49 -19.88
CA LYS A 54 1.68 6.33 -18.52
C LYS A 54 1.74 4.87 -18.05
N THR A 55 1.32 3.93 -18.90
CA THR A 55 1.32 2.50 -18.57
C THR A 55 2.73 1.95 -18.32
N GLU A 56 3.69 2.32 -19.17
CA GLU A 56 5.09 1.89 -19.00
C GLU A 56 5.71 2.47 -17.74
N TYR A 57 5.39 3.73 -17.42
CA TYR A 57 5.84 4.37 -16.20
C TYR A 57 5.25 3.68 -14.96
N ASP A 58 3.96 3.36 -14.97
CA ASP A 58 3.29 2.66 -13.86
C ASP A 58 3.90 1.27 -13.65
N MET A 59 4.23 0.55 -14.73
CA MET A 59 4.95 -0.74 -14.66
C MET A 59 6.37 -0.57 -14.10
N TYR A 60 7.12 0.43 -14.59
CA TYR A 60 8.48 0.72 -14.12
C TYR A 60 8.50 1.02 -12.61
N VAL A 61 7.56 1.86 -12.14
CA VAL A 61 7.43 2.18 -10.71
C VAL A 61 7.03 0.95 -9.90
N ALA A 62 6.12 0.11 -10.42
CA ALA A 62 5.73 -1.12 -9.76
C ALA A 62 6.92 -2.07 -9.56
N ASP A 63 7.74 -2.26 -10.60
CA ASP A 63 8.95 -3.09 -10.52
C ASP A 63 9.99 -2.52 -9.56
N LEU A 64 10.21 -1.20 -9.60
CA LEU A 64 11.12 -0.52 -8.68
C LEU A 64 10.67 -0.70 -7.22
N VAL A 65 9.39 -0.49 -6.94
CA VAL A 65 8.83 -0.67 -5.59
C VAL A 65 8.91 -2.14 -5.16
N ASN A 66 8.60 -3.09 -6.05
CA ASN A 66 8.74 -4.52 -5.77
C ASN A 66 10.18 -4.87 -5.40
N TYR A 67 11.17 -4.32 -6.13
CA TYR A 67 12.58 -4.49 -5.81
C TYR A 67 12.95 -3.90 -4.45
N LEU A 68 12.49 -2.68 -4.12
CA LEU A 68 12.72 -2.06 -2.82
C LEU A 68 12.08 -2.83 -1.66
N VAL A 69 10.88 -3.38 -1.87
CA VAL A 69 10.20 -4.25 -0.89
C VAL A 69 11.02 -5.51 -0.66
N TYR A 70 11.54 -6.14 -1.72
CA TYR A 70 12.39 -7.31 -1.59
C TYR A 70 13.69 -7.00 -0.83
N LEU A 71 14.34 -5.86 -1.11
CA LEU A 71 15.54 -5.45 -0.37
C LEU A 71 15.25 -5.15 1.10
N GLY A 72 14.11 -4.53 1.39
CA GLY A 72 13.68 -4.24 2.76
C GLY A 72 13.35 -5.50 3.55
N GLU A 73 12.86 -6.55 2.90
CA GLU A 73 12.49 -7.79 3.55
C GLU A 73 12.70 -9.04 2.65
N PRO A 74 13.95 -9.50 2.46
CA PRO A 74 14.24 -10.60 1.52
C PRO A 74 13.68 -11.96 1.97
N ALA A 75 13.43 -12.13 3.28
CA ALA A 75 12.89 -13.35 3.86
C ALA A 75 11.36 -13.32 4.05
N ALA A 76 10.64 -12.35 3.46
CA ALA A 76 9.21 -12.16 3.67
C ALA A 76 8.37 -13.40 3.37
N ALA A 77 8.63 -14.08 2.25
CA ALA A 77 7.92 -15.30 1.87
C ALA A 77 8.10 -16.42 2.90
N TYR A 78 9.34 -16.61 3.38
CA TYR A 78 9.65 -17.60 4.42
C TYR A 78 8.96 -17.26 5.74
N ARG A 79 8.94 -15.98 6.14
CA ARG A 79 8.23 -15.53 7.34
C ARG A 79 6.73 -15.84 7.28
N VAL A 80 6.08 -15.57 6.14
CA VAL A 80 4.65 -15.87 5.96
C VAL A 80 4.39 -17.37 6.02
N GLN A 81 5.21 -18.18 5.35
CA GLN A 81 5.10 -19.64 5.39
C GLN A 81 5.26 -20.18 6.81
N LEU A 82 6.28 -19.73 7.55
CA LEU A 82 6.47 -20.09 8.95
C LEU A 82 5.28 -19.65 9.81
N GLY A 83 4.77 -18.43 9.60
CA GLY A 83 3.61 -17.92 10.31
C GLY A 83 2.39 -18.83 10.14
N ILE A 84 2.10 -19.29 8.91
CA ILE A 84 1.00 -20.22 8.65
C ILE A 84 1.20 -21.54 9.41
N ILE A 85 2.40 -22.11 9.37
CA ILE A 85 2.72 -23.37 10.06
C ILE A 85 2.52 -23.21 11.58
N VAL A 86 3.04 -22.13 12.16
CA VAL A 86 2.90 -21.83 13.59
C VAL A 86 1.43 -21.63 13.96
N MET A 87 0.65 -20.91 13.15
CA MET A 87 -0.78 -20.69 13.40
C MET A 87 -1.57 -22.00 13.39
N LEU A 88 -1.31 -22.90 12.45
CA LEU A 88 -1.94 -24.23 12.41
C LEU A 88 -1.57 -25.06 13.63
N PHE A 89 -0.29 -25.05 14.03
CA PHE A 89 0.16 -25.74 15.24
C PHE A 89 -0.54 -25.21 16.50
N LEU A 90 -0.59 -23.88 16.66
CA LEU A 90 -1.23 -23.26 17.83
C LEU A 90 -2.74 -23.53 17.87
N LEU A 91 -3.45 -23.50 16.74
CA LEU A 91 -4.87 -23.86 16.69
C LEU A 91 -5.11 -25.32 17.06
N GLY A 92 -4.27 -26.24 16.57
CA GLY A 92 -4.33 -27.66 16.95
C GLY A 92 -4.07 -27.86 18.45
N MET A 93 -3.01 -27.22 18.97
CA MET A 93 -2.65 -27.28 20.39
C MET A 93 -3.72 -26.62 21.28
N LEU A 94 -4.35 -25.54 20.82
CA LEU A 94 -5.49 -24.93 21.51
C LEU A 94 -6.66 -25.91 21.63
N GLY A 95 -6.97 -26.67 20.59
CA GLY A 95 -8.00 -27.72 20.65
C GLY A 95 -7.68 -28.80 21.68
N LEU A 96 -6.44 -29.29 21.69
CA LEU A 96 -5.98 -30.31 22.65
C LEU A 96 -6.00 -29.79 24.09
N THR A 97 -5.47 -28.60 24.32
CA THR A 97 -5.45 -27.97 25.66
C THR A 97 -6.85 -27.62 26.14
N TYR A 98 -7.77 -27.25 25.24
CA TYR A 98 -9.17 -27.02 25.56
C TYR A 98 -9.87 -28.32 25.99
N ALA A 99 -9.66 -29.42 25.26
CA ALA A 99 -10.19 -30.73 25.66
C ALA A 99 -9.63 -31.17 27.02
N LEU A 100 -8.32 -31.00 27.23
CA LEU A 100 -7.67 -31.29 28.51
C LEU A 100 -8.25 -30.45 29.65
N LYS A 101 -8.43 -29.14 29.44
CA LYS A 101 -9.08 -28.24 30.41
C LYS A 101 -10.49 -28.73 30.73
N HIS A 102 -11.27 -29.09 29.71
CA HIS A 102 -12.63 -29.57 29.89
C HIS A 102 -12.67 -30.82 30.78
N ASP A 103 -11.79 -31.79 30.55
CA ASP A 103 -11.71 -33.00 31.37
C ASP A 103 -11.28 -32.71 32.82
N PHE A 104 -10.24 -31.90 33.05
CA PHE A 104 -9.83 -31.52 34.41
C PHE A 104 -10.90 -30.79 35.20
N TRP A 105 -11.74 -30.00 34.52
CA TRP A 105 -12.81 -29.25 35.16
C TRP A 105 -14.06 -30.09 35.46
N LYS A 106 -14.17 -31.32 34.95
CA LYS A 106 -15.26 -32.23 35.29
C LYS A 106 -15.24 -32.69 36.75
N GLU A 107 -14.06 -32.76 37.38
CA GLU A 107 -13.91 -33.23 38.76
C GLU A 107 -14.11 -32.12 39.81
N VAL A 108 -14.21 -30.86 39.37
CA VAL A 108 -14.31 -29.67 40.24
C VAL A 108 -15.76 -29.14 40.34
N HIS A 109 -16.70 -29.71 39.59
CA HIS A 109 -18.16 -29.49 39.70
C HIS A 109 -18.87 -30.77 40.15
#